data_AF-A0A699WWT3-F1
#
_entry.id   AF-A0A699WWT3-F1
#
_cell.length_a   1.000
_cell.length_b   1.000
_cell.length_c   1.000
_cell.angle_alpha   90.00
_cell.angle_beta   90.00
_cell.angle_gamma   90.00
#
_symmetry.space_group_name_H-M   'P 1'
#
loop_
_entity.id
_entity.type
_entity.pdbx_description
1 polymer ?
#
loop_
_entity_poly.entity_id
_entity_poly.type
_entity_poly.pdbx_seq_one_letter_code
_entity_poly.pdbx_strand_id
1 'polypeptide(L)' 'MTTEKLTANSQQLTAKVWELLDEVLDPEVPVLSILDLGIVRGVQVAGEHVTVHITPT' A
#
# COMPACT_ATOMS: atom_id res chain seq x y z
N MET A 1 1.09 26.34 13.66
CA MET A 1 1.95 26.03 12.49
C MET A 1 2.26 24.53 12.45
N THR A 2 1.25 23.65 12.57
CA THR A 2 1.48 22.22 12.87
C THR A 2 0.91 21.27 11.81
N THR A 3 0.04 21.75 10.92
CA THR A 3 -0.73 20.90 10.00
C THR A 3 0.10 20.42 8.78
N GLU A 4 1.19 21.09 8.41
CA GLU A 4 1.96 20.75 7.20
C GLU A 4 2.90 19.53 7.37
N LYS A 5 3.39 19.25 8.59
CA LYS A 5 4.36 18.16 8.79
C LYS A 5 3.75 16.76 8.85
N LEU A 6 2.49 16.63 9.28
CA LEU A 6 1.84 15.33 9.44
C LEU A 6 1.43 14.73 8.08
N THR A 7 0.98 15.57 7.15
CA THR A 7 0.52 15.16 5.82
C THR A 7 1.67 14.65 4.94
N ALA A 8 2.80 15.35 4.95
CA ALA A 8 3.99 14.95 4.17
C ALA A 8 4.48 13.54 4.55
N ASN A 9 4.45 13.21 5.85
CA ASN A 9 4.83 11.88 6.33
C ASN A 9 3.85 10.80 5.87
N SER A 10 2.54 11.09 5.88
CA SER A 10 1.51 10.12 5.49
C SER A 10 1.56 9.76 3.99
N GLN A 11 1.87 10.72 3.11
CA GLN A 11 2.00 10.45 1.67
C GLN A 11 3.25 9.63 1.36
N GLN A 12 4.38 9.95 1.98
CA GLN A 12 5.60 9.14 1.87
C GLN A 12 5.38 7.72 2.40
N LEU A 13 4.70 7.58 3.55
CA LEU A 13 4.40 6.27 4.11
C LEU A 13 3.43 5.48 3.20
N THR A 14 2.42 6.16 2.63
CA THR A 14 1.50 5.54 1.66
C THR A 14 2.28 5.02 0.44
N ALA A 15 3.17 5.83 -0.13
CA ALA A 15 4.03 5.41 -1.24
C ALA A 15 4.91 4.20 -0.86
N LYS A 16 5.50 4.22 0.33
CA LYS A 16 6.31 3.10 0.84
C LYS A 16 5.50 1.82 0.99
N VAL A 17 4.24 1.91 1.44
CA VAL A 17 3.35 0.75 1.53
C VAL A 17 3.04 0.19 0.15
N TRP A 18 2.77 1.04 -0.85
CA TRP A 18 2.59 0.56 -2.23
C TRP A 18 3.83 -0.16 -2.77
N GLU A 19 5.03 0.39 -2.55
CA GLU A 19 6.29 -0.30 -2.91
C GLU A 19 6.39 -1.68 -2.25
N LEU A 20 6.07 -1.80 -0.96
CA LEU A 20 6.11 -3.07 -0.23
C LEU A 20 5.08 -4.08 -0.73
N LEU A 21 3.89 -3.62 -1.12
CA LEU A 21 2.85 -4.50 -1.66
C LEU A 21 3.23 -5.03 -3.06
N ASP A 22 4.04 -4.30 -3.82
CA ASP A 22 4.55 -4.76 -5.12
C ASP A 22 5.57 -5.91 -4.99
N GLU A 23 6.25 -6.01 -3.84
CA GLU A 23 7.18 -7.11 -3.57
C GLU A 23 6.48 -8.44 -3.22
N VAL A 24 5.17 -8.40 -2.99
CA VAL A 24 4.39 -9.61 -2.67
C VAL A 24 3.95 -10.28 -3.96
N LEU A 25 4.66 -11.34 -4.31
CA LEU A 25 4.44 -12.13 -5.53
C LEU A 25 3.37 -13.20 -5.34
N ASP A 26 2.65 -13.50 -6.41
CA ASP A 26 1.68 -14.58 -6.44
C ASP A 26 2.38 -15.96 -6.37
N PRO A 27 1.92 -16.89 -5.50
CA PRO A 27 2.54 -18.20 -5.38
C PRO A 27 2.29 -19.13 -6.59
N GLU A 28 1.26 -18.87 -7.40
CA GLU A 28 0.96 -19.64 -8.60
C GLU A 28 1.70 -19.09 -9.83
N VAL A 29 1.86 -17.77 -9.91
CA VAL A 29 2.58 -17.03 -10.96
C VAL A 29 3.63 -16.10 -10.32
N PRO A 30 4.83 -16.59 -9.97
CA PRO A 30 5.85 -15.86 -9.19
C PRO A 30 6.54 -14.67 -9.90
N VAL A 31 5.94 -14.18 -10.97
CA VAL A 31 6.39 -13.00 -11.72
C VAL A 31 5.39 -11.84 -11.67
N LEU A 32 4.20 -12.08 -11.11
CA LEU A 32 3.15 -11.07 -10.94
C LEU A 32 3.01 -10.73 -9.46
N SER A 33 2.96 -9.44 -9.15
CA SER A 33 2.66 -8.98 -7.81
C SER A 33 1.15 -8.94 -7.54
N ILE A 34 0.76 -8.87 -6.27
CA ILE A 34 -0.64 -8.61 -5.89
C ILE A 34 -1.15 -7.24 -6.39
N LEU A 35 -0.25 -6.33 -6.78
CA LEU A 35 -0.61 -5.09 -7.46
C LEU A 35 -0.90 -5.31 -8.94
N ASP A 36 -0.06 -6.07 -9.64
CA ASP A 36 -0.26 -6.42 -11.04
C ASP A 36 -1.58 -7.17 -11.26
N LEU A 37 -1.93 -8.04 -10.31
CA LEU A 37 -3.19 -8.79 -10.31
C LEU A 37 -4.41 -7.91 -9.97
N GLY A 38 -4.20 -6.67 -9.55
CA GLY A 38 -5.26 -5.76 -9.13
C GLY A 38 -5.99 -6.21 -7.86
N ILE A 39 -5.37 -7.02 -7.02
CA ILE A 39 -5.94 -7.50 -5.75
C ILE A 39 -6.09 -6.34 -4.77
N VAL A 40 -5.10 -5.43 -4.73
CA VAL A 40 -5.11 -4.26 -3.86
C VAL A 40 -5.98 -3.14 -4.48
N ARG A 41 -6.97 -2.66 -3.70
CA ARG A 41 -7.92 -1.60 -4.10
C ARG A 41 -7.63 -0.25 -3.48
N GLY A 42 -6.89 -0.22 -2.38
CA GLY A 42 -6.53 1.04 -1.74
C GLY A 42 -5.71 0.85 -0.48
N VAL A 43 -4.94 1.87 -0.16
CA VAL A 43 -4.11 1.98 1.04
C VAL A 43 -4.50 3.27 1.75
N GLN A 44 -4.76 3.17 3.05
CA GLN A 44 -5.06 4.30 3.92
C GLN A 44 -4.09 4.29 5.10
N VAL A 45 -3.49 5.44 5.37
CA VAL A 45 -2.55 5.62 6.48
C VAL A 45 -3.18 6.58 7.49
N ALA A 46 -3.30 6.13 8.74
CA ALA A 46 -3.85 6.90 9.84
C ALA A 46 -2.98 6.75 11.09
N GLY A 47 -2.14 7.76 11.37
CA GLY A 47 -1.18 7.70 12.47
C GLY A 47 -0.18 6.55 12.26
N GLU A 48 -0.18 5.59 13.17
CA GLU A 48 0.68 4.39 13.12
C GLU A 48 0.00 3.17 12.49
N HIS A 49 -1.22 3.33 11.97
CA HIS A 49 -1.98 2.23 11.39
C HIS A 49 -2.07 2.36 9.87
N VAL A 50 -1.94 1.22 9.18
CA VAL A 50 -2.12 1.09 7.73
C VAL A 50 -3.29 0.14 7.49
N THR A 51 -4.28 0.59 6.72
CA THR A 51 -5.40 -0.24 6.27
C THR A 51 -5.26 -0.47 4.77
N VAL A 52 -5.22 -1.73 4.36
CA VAL A 52 -5.15 -2.16 2.96
C VAL A 52 -6.46 -2.83 2.59
N HIS A 53 -7.14 -2.31 1.58
CA HIS A 53 -8.34 -2.92 1.03
C HIS A 53 -7.96 -3.87 -0.10
N ILE A 54 -8.38 -5.12 0.01
CA ILE A 54 -8.15 -6.14 -1.01
C ILE A 54 -9.47 -6.72 -1.50
N THR A 55 -9.51 -7.13 -2.76
CA THR A 55 -10.59 -7.95 -3.32
C THR A 55 -9.97 -9.25 -3.80
N PRO A 56 -10.22 -10.37 -3.11
CA PRO A 56 -9.78 -11.67 -3.58
C PRO A 56 -10.42 -11.97 -4.93
N THR A 57 -9.61 -12.47 -5.87
CA THR A 57 -10.05 -13.03 -7.15
C THR A 57 -10.64 -14.41 -6.97
#